data_AF-A0A800FAF2-F1
#
_entry.id   AF-A0A800FAF2-F1
#
_cell.length_a   1.000
_cell.length_b   1.000
_cell.length_c   1.000
_cell.angle_alpha   90.00
_cell.angle_beta   90.00
_cell.angle_gamma   90.00
#
_symmetry.space_group_name_H-M   'P 1'
#
loop_
_entity.id
_entity.type
_entity.pdbx_description
1 polymer ?
#
loop_
_entity_poly.entity_id
_entity_poly.type
_entity_poly.pdbx_seq_one_letter_code
_entity_poly.pdbx_strand_id
1 'polypeptide(L)'
;REIFPLASIGGAVFMFLVQLGVLLVAAIALGALPAPAQMLWFFPSVALILLYGIALGLLLSAANVYLRDIQYLTEVVLMLAMWASPILYSWRMVADAVATLGWPSWVVDLYLANPITTAVMGFHKAFWGAGTPADYPPGLELRMLLTGAAGFVLLVIAQRVFTRLQGNFAQEL
;
A
#
# COMPACT_ATOMS: atom_id res chain seq x y z
N ARG A 1 -21.66 5.91 -18.67
CA ARG A 1 -20.86 4.73 -18.28
C ARG A 1 -19.57 5.11 -17.54
N GLU A 2 -19.01 6.30 -17.76
CA GLU A 2 -17.83 6.83 -17.04
C GLU A 2 -18.11 7.25 -15.57
N ILE A 3 -19.39 7.49 -15.22
CA ILE A 3 -19.81 7.84 -13.86
C ILE A 3 -19.58 6.68 -12.87
N PHE A 4 -19.67 5.42 -13.31
CA PHE A 4 -19.53 4.26 -12.42
C PHE A 4 -18.11 4.10 -11.86
N PRO A 5 -17.02 4.17 -12.66
CA PRO A 5 -15.66 4.21 -12.14
C PRO A 5 -15.40 5.41 -11.23
N LEU A 6 -15.89 6.60 -11.63
CA LEU A 6 -15.72 7.82 -10.83
C LEU A 6 -16.44 7.75 -9.49
N ALA A 7 -17.62 7.13 -9.43
CA ALA A 7 -18.37 6.93 -8.19
C ALA A 7 -17.65 5.94 -7.26
N SER A 8 -17.04 4.87 -7.80
CA SER A 8 -16.25 3.92 -7.01
C SER A 8 -15.00 4.56 -6.41
N ILE A 9 -14.24 5.32 -7.22
CA ILE A 9 -13.07 6.07 -6.75
C ILE A 9 -13.48 7.13 -5.73
N GLY A 10 -14.55 7.89 -6.01
CA GLY A 10 -15.08 8.90 -5.11
C GLY A 10 -15.50 8.32 -3.77
N GLY A 11 -16.16 7.16 -3.76
CA GLY A 11 -16.51 6.43 -2.54
C GLY A 11 -15.28 6.03 -1.73
N ALA A 12 -14.24 5.48 -2.38
CA ALA A 12 -12.99 5.11 -1.71
C ALA A 12 -12.28 6.33 -1.10
N VAL A 13 -12.19 7.44 -1.84
CA VAL A 13 -11.61 8.70 -1.35
C VAL A 13 -12.41 9.25 -0.17
N PHE A 14 -13.74 9.25 -0.26
CA PHE A 14 -14.59 9.69 0.84
C PHE A 14 -14.39 8.86 2.11
N MET A 15 -14.37 7.52 1.98
CA MET A 15 -14.11 6.63 3.12
C MET A 15 -12.73 6.88 3.73
N PHE A 16 -11.71 7.08 2.90
CA PHE A 16 -10.36 7.44 3.35
C PHE A 16 -10.35 8.79 4.10
N LEU A 17 -11.03 9.81 3.58
CA LEU A 17 -11.12 11.12 4.23
C LEU A 17 -11.85 11.04 5.58
N VAL A 18 -12.91 10.23 5.67
CA VAL A 18 -13.60 9.99 6.95
C VAL A 18 -12.67 9.31 7.95
N GLN A 19 -11.96 8.25 7.54
CA GLN A 19 -10.98 7.56 8.39
C GLN A 19 -9.86 8.50 8.86
N LEU A 20 -9.32 9.30 7.94
CA LEU A 20 -8.29 10.30 8.24
C LEU A 20 -8.82 11.38 9.19
N GLY A 21 -10.04 11.86 8.97
CA GLY A 21 -10.69 12.83 9.84
C GLY A 21 -10.86 12.31 11.27
N VAL A 22 -11.36 11.07 11.42
CA VAL A 22 -11.47 10.41 12.73
C VAL A 22 -10.11 10.28 13.41
N LEU A 23 -9.08 9.85 12.67
CA LEU A 23 -7.71 9.74 13.19
C LEU A 23 -7.18 11.10 13.69
N LEU A 24 -7.33 12.16 12.90
CA LEU A 24 -6.86 13.50 13.26
C LEU A 24 -7.60 14.06 14.48
N VAL A 25 -8.93 13.89 14.53
CA VAL A 25 -9.73 14.32 15.69
C VAL A 25 -9.27 13.61 16.95
N ALA A 26 -9.08 12.29 16.90
CA ALA A 26 -8.59 11.52 18.04
C ALA A 26 -7.17 11.94 18.44
N ALA A 27 -6.26 12.14 17.48
CA ALA A 27 -4.89 12.55 17.75
C ALA A 27 -4.81 13.95 18.39
N ILE A 28 -5.65 14.89 17.94
CA ILE A 28 -5.76 16.22 18.56
C ILE A 28 -6.32 16.11 19.98
N ALA A 29 -7.41 15.37 20.17
CA ALA A 29 -8.06 15.22 21.48
C ALA A 29 -7.14 14.58 22.53
N LEU A 30 -6.25 13.68 22.11
CA LEU A 30 -5.29 12.99 22.96
C LEU A 30 -3.91 13.69 23.05
N GLY A 31 -3.71 14.81 22.35
CA GLY A 31 -2.41 15.48 22.27
C GLY A 31 -1.30 14.60 21.65
N ALA A 32 -1.67 13.64 20.81
CA ALA A 32 -0.78 12.63 20.24
C ALA A 32 -0.26 13.00 18.84
N LEU A 33 -0.42 14.26 18.42
CA LEU A 33 0.04 14.72 17.11
C LEU A 33 1.58 14.67 17.01
N PRO A 34 2.13 14.14 15.91
CA PRO A 34 3.57 14.16 15.66
C PRO A 34 4.07 15.56 15.30
N ALA A 35 5.39 15.70 15.26
CA ALA A 35 6.02 16.93 14.80
C ALA A 35 5.61 17.25 13.34
N PRO A 36 5.44 18.52 12.95
CA PRO A 36 5.01 18.88 11.59
C PRO A 36 5.88 18.28 10.47
N ALA A 37 7.19 18.14 10.70
CA ALA A 37 8.11 17.51 9.75
C ALA A 37 7.82 16.01 9.55
N GLN A 38 7.35 15.31 10.59
CA GLN A 38 6.95 13.91 10.52
C GLN A 38 5.63 13.76 9.74
N MET A 39 4.69 14.69 9.88
CA MET A 39 3.43 14.66 9.12
C MET A 39 3.62 14.69 7.60
N LEU A 40 4.75 15.24 7.11
CA LEU A 40 5.09 15.23 5.68
C LEU A 40 5.25 13.81 5.10
N TRP A 41 5.48 12.81 5.94
CA TRP A 41 5.53 11.40 5.53
C TRP A 41 4.20 10.85 5.02
N PHE A 42 3.10 11.59 5.23
CA PHE A 42 1.79 11.29 4.63
C PHE A 42 1.86 11.24 3.10
N PHE A 43 2.48 12.23 2.46
CA PHE A 43 2.51 12.37 1.01
C PHE A 43 3.22 11.20 0.29
N PRO A 44 4.46 10.82 0.65
CA PRO A 44 5.10 9.67 0.02
C PRO A 44 4.37 8.36 0.32
N SER A 45 3.70 8.23 1.48
CA SER A 45 2.92 7.02 1.82
C SER A 45 1.68 6.87 0.94
N VAL A 46 0.90 7.95 0.77
CA VAL A 46 -0.23 7.96 -0.18
C VAL A 46 0.25 7.72 -1.61
N ALA A 47 1.35 8.36 -2.01
CA ALA A 47 1.91 8.18 -3.36
C ALA A 47 2.28 6.72 -3.64
N LEU A 48 2.89 6.01 -2.68
CA LEU A 48 3.20 4.58 -2.83
C LEU A 48 1.93 3.73 -2.98
N ILE A 49 0.91 3.95 -2.14
CA ILE A 49 -0.35 3.19 -2.23
C ILE A 49 -1.02 3.43 -3.59
N LEU A 50 -1.09 4.68 -4.04
CA LEU A 50 -1.68 5.01 -5.35
C LEU A 50 -0.87 4.40 -6.49
N LEU A 51 0.45 4.50 -6.45
CA LEU A 51 1.34 3.98 -7.48
C LEU A 51 1.14 2.49 -7.71
N TYR A 52 1.18 1.69 -6.64
CA TYR A 52 0.98 0.25 -6.71
C TYR A 52 -0.47 -0.13 -6.97
N GLY A 53 -1.43 0.60 -6.38
CA GLY A 53 -2.86 0.38 -6.62
C GLY A 53 -3.24 0.58 -8.09
N ILE A 54 -2.72 1.62 -8.73
CA ILE A 54 -2.95 1.88 -10.16
C ILE A 54 -2.25 0.81 -11.00
N ALA A 55 -0.98 0.52 -10.74
CA ALA A 55 -0.22 -0.45 -11.52
C ALA A 55 -0.83 -1.86 -11.49
N LEU A 56 -1.18 -2.34 -10.31
CA LEU A 56 -1.82 -3.65 -10.14
C LEU A 56 -3.27 -3.62 -10.64
N GLY A 57 -4.01 -2.54 -10.39
CA GLY A 57 -5.38 -2.37 -10.89
C GLY A 57 -5.46 -2.44 -12.42
N LEU A 58 -4.51 -1.85 -13.14
CA LEU A 58 -4.42 -1.96 -14.60
C LEU A 58 -4.16 -3.41 -15.04
N LEU A 59 -3.20 -4.10 -14.44
CA LEU A 59 -2.89 -5.49 -14.80
C LEU A 59 -4.05 -6.44 -14.49
N LEU A 60 -4.65 -6.32 -13.31
CA LEU A 60 -5.74 -7.18 -12.87
C LEU A 60 -7.03 -6.90 -13.65
N SER A 61 -7.33 -5.65 -13.97
CA SER A 61 -8.50 -5.32 -14.81
C SER A 61 -8.36 -5.87 -16.23
N ALA A 62 -7.16 -5.80 -16.83
CA ALA A 62 -6.91 -6.44 -18.13
C ALA A 62 -7.03 -7.96 -18.05
N ALA A 63 -6.48 -8.58 -17.00
CA ALA A 63 -6.58 -10.03 -16.79
C ALA A 63 -8.05 -10.47 -16.58
N ASN A 64 -8.85 -9.67 -15.88
CA ASN A 64 -10.24 -9.97 -15.59
C ASN A 64 -11.14 -10.05 -16.83
N VAL A 65 -10.78 -9.37 -17.92
CA VAL A 65 -11.50 -9.48 -19.21
C VAL A 65 -11.41 -10.90 -19.75
N TYR A 66 -10.24 -11.51 -19.69
CA TYR A 66 -10.01 -12.88 -20.18
C TYR A 66 -10.39 -13.95 -19.16
N LEU A 67 -10.18 -13.66 -17.87
CA LEU A 67 -10.33 -14.60 -16.76
C LEU A 67 -11.25 -14.00 -15.70
N ARG A 68 -12.52 -14.39 -15.71
CA ARG A 68 -13.53 -13.85 -14.77
C ARG A 68 -13.24 -14.16 -13.30
N ASP A 69 -12.45 -15.21 -13.02
CA ASP A 69 -12.08 -15.59 -11.65
C ASP A 69 -11.10 -14.61 -10.99
N ILE A 70 -10.47 -13.73 -11.77
CA ILE A 70 -9.54 -12.71 -11.25
C ILE A 70 -10.23 -11.78 -10.24
N GLN A 71 -11.53 -11.51 -10.41
CA GLN A 71 -12.28 -10.72 -9.45
C GLN A 71 -12.24 -11.35 -8.05
N TYR A 72 -12.59 -12.63 -7.94
CA TYR A 72 -12.60 -13.35 -6.65
C TYR A 72 -11.19 -13.49 -6.08
N LEU A 73 -10.19 -13.76 -6.92
CA LEU A 73 -8.79 -13.83 -6.48
C LEU A 73 -8.29 -12.49 -5.94
N THR A 74 -8.69 -11.38 -6.55
CA THR A 74 -8.29 -10.04 -6.10
C THR A 74 -8.82 -9.76 -4.69
N GLU A 75 -10.05 -10.14 -4.39
CA GLU A 75 -10.62 -10.01 -3.04
C GLU A 75 -9.82 -10.80 -1.99
N VAL A 76 -9.46 -12.05 -2.29
CA VAL A 76 -8.64 -12.89 -1.41
C VAL A 76 -7.24 -12.30 -1.23
N VAL A 77 -6.61 -11.82 -2.31
CA VAL A 77 -5.28 -11.21 -2.25
C VAL A 77 -5.29 -9.94 -1.40
N LEU A 78 -6.32 -9.09 -1.52
CA LEU A 78 -6.45 -7.90 -0.69
C LEU A 78 -6.63 -8.25 0.80
N MET A 79 -7.39 -9.29 1.11
CA MET A 79 -7.49 -9.81 2.47
C MET A 79 -6.12 -10.26 3.00
N LEU A 80 -5.39 -11.06 2.23
CA LEU A 80 -4.05 -11.53 2.61
C LEU A 80 -3.04 -10.36 2.74
N ALA A 81 -3.14 -9.35 1.87
CA ALA A 81 -2.28 -8.18 1.88
C ALA A 81 -2.36 -7.38 3.18
N MET A 82 -3.55 -7.31 3.79
CA MET A 82 -3.75 -6.69 5.10
C MET A 82 -2.94 -7.41 6.19
N TRP A 83 -2.93 -8.75 6.17
CA TRP A 83 -2.16 -9.56 7.13
C TRP A 83 -0.68 -9.63 6.80
N ALA A 84 -0.30 -9.51 5.53
CA ALA A 84 1.08 -9.53 5.05
C ALA A 84 1.81 -8.19 5.28
N SER A 85 1.16 -7.22 5.93
CA SER A 85 1.74 -5.92 6.27
C SER A 85 1.44 -5.56 7.73
N PRO A 86 2.26 -4.70 8.38
CA PRO A 86 2.16 -4.43 9.81
C PRO A 86 1.07 -3.38 10.08
N ILE A 87 -0.17 -3.69 9.72
CA ILE A 87 -1.34 -2.82 9.96
C ILE A 87 -1.88 -3.05 11.37
N LEU A 88 -2.02 -4.31 11.76
CA LEU A 88 -2.61 -4.71 13.05
C LEU A 88 -1.57 -5.11 14.10
N TYR A 89 -0.31 -5.21 13.70
CA TYR A 89 0.79 -5.69 14.52
C TYR A 89 2.09 -4.95 14.18
N SER A 90 3.09 -5.02 15.07
CA SER A 90 4.40 -4.37 14.85
C SER A 90 5.29 -5.22 13.94
N TRP A 91 6.04 -4.57 13.04
CA TRP A 91 7.03 -5.25 12.19
C TRP A 91 8.10 -6.01 13.02
N ARG A 92 8.37 -5.57 14.26
CA ARG A 92 9.29 -6.27 15.16
C ARG A 92 8.80 -7.66 15.54
N MET A 93 7.47 -7.84 15.69
CA MET A 93 6.90 -9.16 15.98
C MET A 93 7.22 -10.17 14.87
N VAL A 94 7.29 -9.70 13.61
CA VAL A 94 7.73 -10.53 12.48
C VAL A 94 9.22 -10.81 12.56
N ALA A 95 10.04 -9.81 12.86
CA ALA A 95 11.48 -10.00 13.02
C ALA A 95 11.81 -11.01 14.15
N ASP A 96 11.14 -10.89 15.28
CA ASP A 96 11.28 -11.79 16.44
C ASP A 96 10.80 -13.21 16.09
N ALA A 97 9.68 -13.34 15.36
CA ALA A 97 9.19 -14.62 14.89
C ALA A 97 10.16 -15.30 13.92
N VAL A 98 10.72 -14.55 12.96
CA VAL A 98 11.74 -15.05 12.01
C VAL A 98 12.98 -15.54 12.77
N ALA A 99 13.46 -14.78 13.76
CA ALA A 99 14.58 -15.17 14.59
C ALA A 99 14.28 -16.44 15.42
N THR A 100 13.09 -16.51 16.03
CA THR A 100 12.65 -17.65 16.87
C THR A 100 12.51 -18.93 16.05
N LEU A 101 12.02 -18.83 14.81
CA LEU A 101 11.86 -19.96 13.89
C LEU A 101 13.19 -20.39 13.23
N GLY A 102 14.29 -19.69 13.50
CA GLY A 102 15.60 -19.95 12.89
C GLY A 102 15.64 -19.65 11.38
N TRP A 103 14.75 -18.76 10.90
CA TRP A 103 14.69 -18.38 9.50
C TRP A 103 15.75 -17.33 9.15
N PRO A 104 16.20 -17.26 7.89
CA PRO A 104 17.20 -16.28 7.48
C PRO A 104 16.73 -14.84 7.67
N SER A 105 17.65 -13.94 8.04
CA SER A 105 17.36 -12.52 8.24
C SER A 105 16.80 -11.81 7.01
N TRP A 106 17.16 -12.28 5.79
CA TRP A 106 16.66 -11.70 4.54
C TRP A 106 15.13 -11.83 4.39
N VAL A 107 14.48 -12.73 5.13
CA VAL A 107 13.01 -12.84 5.13
C VAL A 107 12.38 -11.57 5.69
N VAL A 108 12.99 -10.97 6.72
CA VAL A 108 12.55 -9.67 7.26
C VAL A 108 12.74 -8.57 6.22
N ASP A 109 13.86 -8.59 5.48
CA ASP A 109 14.09 -7.61 4.42
C ASP A 109 13.07 -7.73 3.29
N LEU A 110 12.69 -8.95 2.91
CA LEU A 110 11.64 -9.20 1.92
C LEU A 110 10.28 -8.71 2.43
N TYR A 111 9.95 -8.97 3.69
CA TYR A 111 8.74 -8.46 4.32
C TYR A 111 8.68 -6.93 4.34
N LEU A 112 9.82 -6.28 4.64
CA LEU A 112 9.95 -4.83 4.64
C LEU A 112 10.02 -4.23 3.23
N ALA A 113 10.34 -5.03 2.20
CA ALA A 113 10.30 -4.62 0.80
C ALA A 113 8.89 -4.64 0.21
N ASN A 114 7.90 -5.17 0.94
CA ASN A 114 6.50 -5.08 0.54
C ASN A 114 6.06 -3.61 0.44
N PRO A 115 5.48 -3.16 -0.69
CA PRO A 115 5.08 -1.77 -0.88
C PRO A 115 4.01 -1.30 0.11
N ILE A 116 3.11 -2.19 0.51
CA ILE A 116 2.09 -1.89 1.53
C ILE A 116 2.77 -1.70 2.87
N THR A 117 3.68 -2.60 3.25
CA THR A 117 4.47 -2.46 4.49
C THR A 117 5.21 -1.13 4.53
N THR A 118 5.89 -0.78 3.45
CA THR A 118 6.67 0.46 3.37
C THR A 118 5.77 1.70 3.52
N ALA A 119 4.61 1.71 2.86
CA ALA A 119 3.65 2.80 2.98
C ALA A 119 3.01 2.88 4.37
N VAL A 120 2.66 1.76 4.98
CA VAL A 120 2.11 1.70 6.35
C VAL A 120 3.10 2.25 7.36
N MET A 121 4.39 1.90 7.25
CA MET A 121 5.43 2.47 8.12
C MET A 121 5.56 3.99 7.93
N GLY A 122 5.39 4.49 6.72
CA GLY A 122 5.33 5.93 6.45
C GLY A 122 4.10 6.61 7.07
N PHE A 123 2.92 5.99 7.01
CA PHE A 123 1.72 6.47 7.70
C PHE A 123 1.87 6.47 9.22
N HIS A 124 2.45 5.42 9.81
CA HIS A 124 2.80 5.41 11.23
C HIS A 124 3.72 6.56 11.58
N LYS A 125 4.76 6.82 10.77
CA LYS A 125 5.65 7.97 10.99
C LYS A 125 4.93 9.31 10.84
N ALA A 126 3.92 9.39 9.98
CA ALA A 126 3.15 10.61 9.72
C ALA A 126 2.14 10.98 10.81
N PHE A 127 1.58 9.99 11.53
CA PHE A 127 0.48 10.21 12.46
C PHE A 127 0.72 9.73 13.90
N TRP A 128 1.76 8.94 14.16
CA TRP A 128 2.08 8.47 15.51
C TRP A 128 3.09 9.41 16.19
N GLY A 129 2.61 10.34 17.02
CA GLY A 129 3.48 11.31 17.72
C GLY A 129 4.42 10.73 18.77
N ALA A 130 4.03 9.63 19.43
CA ALA A 130 4.88 8.92 20.40
C ALA A 130 5.93 7.97 19.76
N GLY A 131 6.15 8.04 18.45
CA GLY A 131 6.99 7.09 17.73
C GLY A 131 8.47 7.38 17.94
N THR A 132 9.24 6.35 18.31
CA THR A 132 10.69 6.45 18.47
C THR A 132 11.42 5.95 17.21
N PRO A 133 12.68 6.33 16.97
CA PRO A 133 13.44 5.83 15.82
C PRO A 133 13.50 4.30 15.74
N ALA A 134 13.44 3.61 16.87
CA ALA A 134 13.44 2.16 16.91
C ALA A 134 12.14 1.55 16.34
N ASP A 135 11.01 2.28 16.38
CA ASP A 135 9.69 1.75 15.97
C ASP A 135 9.56 1.63 14.46
N TYR A 136 10.49 2.22 13.72
CA TYR A 136 10.56 2.19 12.26
C TYR A 136 11.71 1.29 11.80
N PRO A 137 11.57 0.57 10.67
CA PRO A 137 12.67 -0.20 10.12
C PRO A 137 13.83 0.74 9.73
N PRO A 138 15.08 0.26 9.86
CA PRO A 138 16.24 1.06 9.48
C PRO A 138 16.22 1.39 7.98
N GLY A 139 16.56 2.64 7.66
CA GLY A 139 16.62 3.15 6.29
C GLY A 139 15.26 3.24 5.61
N LEU A 140 14.19 3.53 6.36
CA LEU A 140 12.83 3.68 5.81
C LEU A 140 12.79 4.66 4.63
N GLU A 141 13.57 5.75 4.68
CA GLU A 141 13.72 6.72 3.59
C GLU A 141 14.18 6.04 2.29
N LEU A 142 15.27 5.27 2.38
CA LEU A 142 15.85 4.56 1.24
C LEU A 142 14.91 3.46 0.74
N ARG A 143 14.26 2.72 1.66
CA ARG A 143 13.28 1.68 1.31
C ARG A 143 12.11 2.29 0.55
N MET A 144 11.56 3.42 1.00
CA MET A 144 10.50 4.14 0.29
C MET A 144 10.92 4.58 -1.11
N LEU A 145 12.16 5.07 -1.27
CA LEU A 145 12.68 5.46 -2.59
C LEU A 145 12.84 4.27 -3.53
N LEU A 146 13.42 3.16 -3.05
CA LEU A 146 13.60 1.94 -3.85
C LEU A 146 12.26 1.32 -4.23
N THR A 147 11.34 1.20 -3.28
CA THR A 147 9.98 0.73 -3.51
C THR A 147 9.23 1.66 -4.46
N GLY A 148 9.40 2.98 -4.33
CA GLY A 148 8.81 3.96 -5.26
C GLY A 148 9.36 3.80 -6.68
N ALA A 149 10.67 3.63 -6.84
CA ALA A 149 11.30 3.39 -8.14
C ALA A 149 10.81 2.08 -8.76
N ALA A 150 10.74 0.99 -7.99
CA ALA A 150 10.22 -0.29 -8.45
C ALA A 150 8.74 -0.20 -8.86
N GLY A 151 7.92 0.50 -8.07
CA GLY A 151 6.51 0.77 -8.37
C GLY A 151 6.34 1.58 -9.66
N PHE A 152 7.21 2.55 -9.92
CA PHE A 152 7.18 3.33 -11.15
C PHE A 152 7.51 2.47 -12.38
N VAL A 153 8.53 1.62 -12.28
CA VAL A 153 8.85 0.65 -13.33
C VAL A 153 7.66 -0.30 -13.56
N LEU A 154 7.05 -0.81 -12.49
CA LEU A 154 5.86 -1.66 -12.57
C LEU A 154 4.70 -0.94 -13.25
N LEU A 155 4.44 0.33 -12.93
CA LEU A 155 3.39 1.12 -13.56
C LEU A 155 3.63 1.28 -15.07
N VAL A 156 4.86 1.57 -15.49
CA VAL A 156 5.22 1.67 -16.91
C VAL A 156 4.98 0.33 -17.62
N ILE A 157 5.35 -0.79 -16.99
CA ILE A 157 5.10 -2.13 -17.53
C ILE A 157 3.60 -2.42 -17.61
N ALA A 158 2.86 -2.15 -16.53
CA ALA A 158 1.41 -2.33 -16.44
C ALA A 158 0.68 -1.56 -17.54
N GLN A 159 1.03 -0.29 -17.73
CA GLN A 159 0.45 0.54 -18.79
C GLN A 159 0.76 -0.01 -20.20
N ARG A 160 1.97 -0.51 -20.43
CA ARG A 160 2.36 -1.13 -21.71
C ARG A 160 1.62 -2.43 -21.98
N VAL A 161 1.42 -3.25 -20.95
CA VAL A 161 0.65 -4.51 -21.04
C VAL A 161 -0.82 -4.21 -21.29
N PHE A 162 -1.41 -3.30 -20.51
CA PHE A 162 -2.81 -2.91 -20.64
C PHE A 162 -3.13 -2.39 -22.04
N THR A 163 -2.32 -1.45 -22.56
CA THR A 163 -2.55 -0.89 -23.91
C THR A 163 -2.42 -1.91 -25.04
N ARG A 164 -1.55 -2.92 -24.88
CA ARG A 164 -1.45 -4.04 -25.84
C ARG A 164 -2.68 -4.94 -25.80
N LEU A 165 -3.20 -5.25 -24.61
CA LEU A 165 -4.36 -6.13 -24.45
C LEU A 165 -5.67 -5.44 -24.81
N GLN A 166 -5.76 -4.12 -24.63
CA GLN A 166 -6.96 -3.33 -24.89
C GLN A 166 -7.50 -3.49 -26.33
N GLY A 167 -6.63 -3.71 -27.32
CA GLY A 167 -7.04 -3.94 -28.71
C GLY A 167 -7.90 -5.19 -28.90
N ASN A 168 -7.74 -6.20 -28.03
CA ASN A 168 -8.45 -7.47 -28.12
C ASN A 168 -9.68 -7.55 -27.19
N PHE A 169 -9.91 -6.56 -26.32
CA PHE A 169 -11.03 -6.60 -25.37
C PHE A 169 -12.40 -6.71 -26.05
N ALA A 170 -12.55 -6.08 -27.23
CA ALA A 170 -13.81 -6.12 -27.97
C ALA A 170 -14.18 -7.53 -28.51
N GLN A 171 -13.21 -8.44 -28.56
CA GLN A 171 -13.43 -9.82 -29.03
C GLN A 171 -13.79 -10.78 -27.89
N GLU A 172 -13.49 -10.42 -26.64
CA GLU A 172 -13.57 -11.28 -25.45
C GLU A 172 -14.68 -10.85 -24.46
N LEU A 173 -15.29 -9.68 -24.69
CA LEU A 173 -16.45 -9.15 -23.96
C LEU A 173 -17.76 -9.75 -24.49
#